data_AF-A0A5C4RS84-F1
#
_entry.id   AF-A0A5C4RS84-F1
#
_cell.length_a   1.000
_cell.length_b   1.000
_cell.length_c   1.000
_cell.angle_alpha   90.00
_cell.angle_beta   90.00
_cell.angle_gamma   90.00
#
_symmetry.space_group_name_H-M   'P 1'
#
loop_
_entity.id
_entity.type
_entity.pdbx_description
1 polymer ?
#
loop_
_entity_poly.entity_id
_entity_poly.type
_entity_poly.pdbx_seq_one_letter_code
_entity_poly.pdbx_strand_id
1 'polypeptide(L)'
;MPIKPLDEIKKLKEILAEKEDELARVAKECGAGVEVFTALTQDIHALDIDAQLKREMTDTSVQQVELRRLEVHLGIELTNRDYEFIQNLRAKHPNLNPRELMLAVLIRQSYPTLGIAPWIGISSRGLESIRYRMHKKMGQGEHQSIKNYLAEM
;
A
#
# COMPACT_ATOMS: atom_id res chain seq x y z
N MET A 1 -7.07 25.41 42.83
CA MET A 1 -8.33 24.77 42.39
C MET A 1 -8.10 24.21 40.98
N PRO A 2 -7.86 22.90 40.79
CA PRO A 2 -7.52 22.35 39.48
C PRO A 2 -8.78 21.79 38.80
N ILE A 3 -9.48 22.64 38.05
CA ILE A 3 -10.43 22.21 37.02
C ILE A 3 -9.73 22.48 35.69
N LYS A 4 -8.86 21.56 35.28
CA LYS A 4 -8.16 21.57 33.98
C LYS A 4 -8.30 20.28 33.15
N PRO A 5 -8.58 19.08 33.73
CA PRO A 5 -8.67 17.87 32.92
C PRO A 5 -9.90 17.81 31.99
N LEU A 6 -11.05 18.35 32.41
CA LEU A 6 -12.32 18.13 31.71
C LEU A 6 -12.44 18.96 30.43
N ASP A 7 -12.01 20.22 30.46
CA ASP A 7 -11.99 21.10 29.29
C ASP A 7 -10.95 20.64 28.26
N GLU A 8 -9.81 20.11 28.72
CA GLU A 8 -8.77 19.57 27.86
C GLU A 8 -9.23 18.27 27.18
N ILE A 9 -9.93 17.38 27.91
CA ILE A 9 -10.56 16.19 27.33
C ILE A 9 -11.63 16.57 26.30
N LYS A 10 -12.44 17.60 26.58
CA LYS A 10 -13.46 18.07 25.64
C LYS A 10 -12.83 18.59 24.35
N LYS A 11 -11.79 19.42 24.47
CA LYS A 11 -11.04 19.95 23.33
C LYS A 11 -10.37 18.84 22.51
N LEU A 12 -9.78 17.84 23.17
CA LEU A 12 -9.18 16.68 22.48
C LEU A 12 -10.22 15.84 21.75
N LYS A 13 -11.43 15.68 22.30
CA LYS A 13 -12.54 14.98 21.61
C LYS A 13 -13.03 15.75 20.38
N GLU A 14 -13.12 17.07 20.47
CA GLU A 14 -13.48 17.92 19.32
C GLU A 14 -12.42 17.82 18.21
N ILE A 15 -11.13 17.88 18.56
CA ILE A 15 -10.03 17.67 17.60
C ILE A 15 -10.08 16.26 16.99
N LEU A 16 -10.36 15.24 17.80
CA LEU A 16 -10.46 13.86 17.31
C LEU A 16 -11.58 13.72 16.29
N ALA A 17 -12.77 14.27 16.58
CA ALA A 17 -13.91 14.24 15.67
C ALA A 17 -13.61 14.97 14.34
N GLU A 18 -12.98 16.15 14.41
CA GLU A 18 -12.56 16.88 13.20
C GLU A 18 -11.55 16.08 12.36
N LYS A 19 -10.61 15.38 13.02
CA LYS A 19 -9.65 14.51 12.33
C LYS A 19 -10.29 13.25 11.75
N GLU A 20 -11.30 12.67 12.41
CA GLU A 20 -12.08 11.55 11.89
C GLU A 20 -12.85 11.94 10.62
N ASP A 21 -13.48 13.13 10.60
CA ASP A 21 -14.16 13.66 9.41
C ASP A 21 -13.19 13.95 8.25
N GLU A 22 -12.02 14.54 8.55
CA GLU A 22 -10.98 14.79 7.55
C GLU A 22 -10.45 13.48 6.95
N LEU A 23 -10.20 12.46 7.77
CA LEU A 23 -9.81 11.13 7.34
C LEU A 23 -10.88 10.47 6.47
N ALA A 24 -12.16 10.59 6.85
CA ALA A 24 -13.27 10.05 6.06
C ALA A 24 -13.37 10.70 4.68
N ARG A 25 -13.16 12.02 4.58
CA ARG A 25 -13.14 12.74 3.30
C ARG A 25 -12.00 12.26 2.41
N VAL A 26 -10.78 12.20 2.95
CA VAL A 26 -9.59 11.75 2.20
C VAL A 26 -9.74 10.30 1.76
N ALA A 27 -10.23 9.42 2.63
CA ALA A 27 -10.48 8.02 2.29
C ALA A 27 -11.49 7.88 1.14
N LYS A 28 -12.54 8.72 1.12
CA LYS A 28 -13.52 8.77 0.03
C LYS A 28 -12.90 9.23 -1.28
N GLU A 29 -12.07 10.28 -1.25
CA GLU A 29 -11.35 10.77 -2.43
C GLU A 29 -10.39 9.72 -2.98
N CYS A 30 -9.66 9.01 -2.11
CA CYS A 30 -8.82 7.88 -2.49
C CYS A 30 -9.63 6.71 -3.07
N GLY A 31 -10.81 6.42 -2.52
CA GLY A 31 -11.69 5.34 -2.98
C GLY A 31 -12.38 5.60 -4.33
N ALA A 32 -12.62 6.87 -4.67
CA ALA A 32 -13.35 7.25 -5.89
C ALA A 32 -12.67 6.72 -7.17
N GLY A 33 -11.33 6.68 -7.20
CA GLY A 33 -10.59 6.13 -8.34
C GLY A 33 -10.86 4.64 -8.56
N VAL A 34 -10.99 3.86 -7.49
CA VAL A 34 -11.29 2.41 -7.56
C VAL A 34 -12.69 2.19 -8.13
N GLU A 35 -13.67 3.00 -7.73
CA GLU A 35 -15.06 2.90 -8.21
C GLU A 35 -15.14 3.18 -9.71
N VAL A 36 -14.46 4.23 -10.19
CA VAL A 36 -14.44 4.60 -11.62
C VAL A 36 -13.87 3.48 -12.48
N PHE A 37 -12.70 2.92 -12.13
CA PHE A 37 -12.11 1.82 -12.91
C PHE A 37 -12.93 0.52 -12.80
N THR A 38 -13.61 0.30 -11.68
CA THR A 38 -14.51 -0.86 -11.53
C THR A 38 -15.71 -0.74 -12.47
N ALA A 39 -16.35 0.43 -12.54
CA ALA A 39 -17.43 0.70 -13.48
C ALA A 39 -16.96 0.58 -14.94
N LEU A 40 -15.80 1.16 -15.27
CA LEU A 40 -15.20 1.03 -16.59
C LEU A 40 -14.98 -0.42 -17.01
N THR A 41 -14.56 -1.28 -16.08
CA THR A 41 -14.37 -2.71 -16.33
C THR A 41 -15.70 -3.39 -16.69
N GLN A 42 -16.79 -3.03 -16.01
CA GLN A 42 -18.12 -3.55 -16.31
C GLN A 42 -18.61 -3.08 -17.69
N ASP A 43 -18.38 -1.82 -18.01
CA ASP A 43 -18.73 -1.24 -19.31
C ASP A 43 -17.96 -1.94 -20.45
N ILE A 44 -16.66 -2.18 -20.29
CA ILE A 44 -15.83 -2.90 -21.28
C ILE A 44 -16.35 -4.32 -21.52
N HIS A 45 -16.79 -5.02 -20.46
CA HIS A 45 -17.36 -6.36 -20.61
C HIS A 45 -18.66 -6.37 -21.42
N ALA A 46 -19.48 -5.31 -21.30
CA ALA A 46 -20.75 -5.16 -22.00
C ALA A 46 -20.61 -4.76 -23.49
N LEU A 47 -19.45 -4.25 -23.90
CA LEU A 47 -19.20 -3.88 -25.29
C LEU A 47 -19.17 -5.12 -26.20
N ASP A 48 -19.82 -5.06 -27.35
CA ASP A 48 -19.72 -6.08 -28.39
C ASP A 48 -18.51 -5.77 -29.29
N ILE A 49 -17.32 -6.12 -28.80
CA ILE A 49 -16.02 -5.89 -29.46
C ILE A 49 -15.22 -7.19 -29.51
N ASP A 50 -14.20 -7.20 -30.37
CA ASP A 50 -13.27 -8.31 -30.52
C ASP A 50 -12.76 -8.83 -29.17
N ALA A 51 -12.68 -10.15 -29.04
CA ALA A 51 -12.38 -10.81 -27.78
C ALA A 51 -10.95 -10.52 -27.28
N GLN A 52 -9.99 -10.33 -28.18
CA GLN A 52 -8.63 -10.01 -27.81
C GLN A 52 -8.51 -8.57 -27.33
N LEU A 53 -9.10 -7.62 -28.07
CA LEU A 53 -9.14 -6.22 -27.65
C LEU A 53 -9.86 -6.05 -26.30
N LYS A 54 -10.99 -6.76 -26.12
CA LYS A 54 -11.73 -6.78 -24.84
C LYS A 54 -10.86 -7.27 -23.69
N ARG A 55 -10.07 -8.33 -23.91
CA ARG A 55 -9.17 -8.89 -22.90
C ARG A 55 -8.09 -7.87 -22.52
N GLU A 56 -7.41 -7.29 -23.51
CA GLU A 56 -6.35 -6.29 -23.26
C GLU A 56 -6.86 -5.08 -22.47
N MET A 57 -8.04 -4.57 -22.82
CA MET A 57 -8.69 -3.46 -22.11
C MET A 57 -9.09 -3.84 -20.68
N THR A 58 -9.65 -5.05 -20.51
CA THR A 58 -10.04 -5.58 -19.18
C THR A 58 -8.82 -5.74 -18.29
N ASP A 59 -7.75 -6.37 -18.81
CA ASP A 59 -6.51 -6.62 -18.08
C ASP A 59 -5.89 -5.30 -17.60
N THR A 60 -5.84 -4.29 -18.47
CA THR A 60 -5.33 -2.96 -18.11
C THR A 60 -6.19 -2.32 -17.01
N SER A 61 -7.51 -2.38 -17.14
CA SER A 61 -8.42 -1.81 -16.12
C SER A 61 -8.30 -2.51 -14.77
N VAL A 62 -8.18 -3.85 -14.77
CA VAL A 62 -7.97 -4.65 -13.55
C VAL A 62 -6.64 -4.28 -12.89
N GLN A 63 -5.56 -4.14 -13.66
CA GLN A 63 -4.27 -3.68 -13.13
C GLN A 63 -4.37 -2.29 -12.48
N GLN A 64 -5.10 -1.36 -13.09
CA GLN A 64 -5.33 -0.02 -12.53
C GLN A 64 -6.14 -0.09 -11.23
N VAL A 65 -7.19 -0.92 -11.16
CA VAL A 65 -7.96 -1.16 -9.93
C VAL A 65 -7.06 -1.70 -8.81
N GLU A 66 -6.20 -2.68 -9.11
CA GLU A 66 -5.28 -3.24 -8.13
C GLU A 66 -4.27 -2.21 -7.63
N LEU A 67 -3.68 -1.43 -8.54
CA LEU A 67 -2.75 -0.36 -8.18
C LEU A 67 -3.41 0.67 -7.25
N ARG A 68 -4.59 1.17 -7.62
CA ARG A 68 -5.35 2.13 -6.80
C ARG A 68 -5.69 1.58 -5.42
N ARG A 69 -6.10 0.31 -5.33
CA ARG A 69 -6.36 -0.33 -4.03
C ARG A 69 -5.11 -0.40 -3.16
N LEU A 70 -3.96 -0.68 -3.77
CA LEU A 70 -2.68 -0.67 -3.07
C LEU A 70 -2.33 0.74 -2.58
N GLU A 71 -2.51 1.78 -3.40
CA GLU A 71 -2.29 3.19 -2.99
C GLU A 71 -3.14 3.57 -1.77
N VAL A 72 -4.43 3.22 -1.77
CA VAL A 72 -5.32 3.50 -0.63
C VAL A 72 -4.84 2.77 0.62
N HIS A 73 -4.50 1.49 0.48
CA HIS A 73 -4.04 0.69 1.61
C HIS A 73 -2.68 1.15 2.15
N LEU A 74 -1.83 1.63 1.25
CA LEU A 74 -0.51 2.15 1.54
C LEU A 74 -0.51 3.66 1.69
N GLY A 75 -1.61 4.42 1.76
CA GLY A 75 -1.58 5.89 1.89
C GLY A 75 -0.45 6.65 1.15
N ILE A 76 -0.01 6.17 -0.02
CA ILE A 76 1.08 6.69 -0.85
C ILE A 76 0.68 6.52 -2.30
N GLU A 77 1.22 7.37 -3.14
CA GLU A 77 1.10 7.24 -4.59
C GLU A 77 2.05 6.15 -5.09
N LEU A 78 1.56 5.34 -6.02
CA LEU A 78 2.32 4.26 -6.64
C LEU A 78 2.32 4.46 -8.15
N THR A 79 3.46 4.15 -8.75
CA THR A 79 3.62 4.18 -10.20
C THR A 79 3.36 2.80 -10.81
N ASN A 80 3.17 2.74 -12.12
CA ASN A 80 3.13 1.46 -12.84
C ASN A 80 4.41 0.62 -12.62
N ARG A 81 5.58 1.27 -12.40
CA ARG A 81 6.83 0.55 -12.06
C ARG A 81 6.77 -0.11 -10.69
N ASP A 82 6.08 0.51 -9.72
CA ASP A 82 5.86 -0.10 -8.41
C ASP A 82 4.93 -1.31 -8.54
N TYR A 83 3.89 -1.20 -9.37
CA TYR A 83 3.01 -2.32 -9.67
C TYR A 83 3.77 -3.50 -10.29
N GLU A 84 4.54 -3.27 -11.35
CA GLU A 84 5.39 -4.29 -11.98
C GLU A 84 6.35 -4.94 -10.98
N PHE A 85 6.99 -4.13 -10.13
CA PHE A 85 7.84 -4.63 -9.06
C PHE A 85 7.07 -5.54 -8.09
N ILE A 86 5.88 -5.17 -7.64
CA ILE A 86 5.05 -5.98 -6.74
C ILE A 86 4.69 -7.32 -7.40
N GLN A 87 4.32 -7.30 -8.69
CA GLN A 87 3.96 -8.52 -9.42
C GLN A 87 5.17 -9.43 -9.60
N ASN A 88 6.34 -8.88 -9.95
CA ASN A 88 7.59 -9.62 -10.05
C ASN A 88 8.00 -10.21 -8.68
N LEU A 89 7.83 -9.44 -7.61
CA LEU A 89 8.14 -9.88 -6.25
C LEU A 89 7.23 -11.02 -5.80
N ARG A 90 5.92 -10.93 -6.07
CA ARG A 90 4.94 -11.99 -5.80
C ARG A 90 5.26 -13.27 -6.57
N ALA A 91 5.60 -13.15 -7.85
CA ALA A 91 5.94 -14.29 -8.69
C ALA A 91 7.22 -14.99 -8.21
N LYS A 92 8.24 -14.21 -7.84
CA LYS A 92 9.54 -14.74 -7.38
C LYS A 92 9.50 -15.27 -5.95
N HIS A 93 8.72 -14.64 -5.07
CA HIS A 93 8.62 -14.96 -3.65
C HIS A 93 7.17 -15.09 -3.19
N PRO A 94 6.46 -16.14 -3.61
CA PRO A 94 5.03 -16.34 -3.28
C PRO A 94 4.78 -16.60 -1.79
N ASN A 95 5.83 -16.82 -0.99
CA ASN A 95 5.80 -17.02 0.46
C ASN A 95 5.78 -15.71 1.27
N LEU A 96 5.88 -14.55 0.60
CA LEU A 96 5.71 -13.25 1.22
C LEU A 96 4.22 -12.96 1.42
N ASN A 97 3.86 -12.55 2.63
CA ASN A 97 2.49 -12.12 2.92
C ASN A 97 2.26 -10.67 2.42
N PRO A 98 0.99 -10.21 2.34
CA PRO A 98 0.68 -8.86 1.87
C PRO A 98 1.44 -7.75 2.62
N ARG A 99 1.58 -7.86 3.95
CA ARG A 99 2.31 -6.88 4.77
C ARG A 99 3.81 -6.82 4.45
N GLU A 100 4.41 -7.95 4.09
CA GLU A 100 5.82 -8.04 3.69
C GLU A 100 6.03 -7.47 2.28
N LEU A 101 5.09 -7.70 1.35
CA LEU A 101 5.12 -7.09 0.01
C LEU A 101 5.02 -5.56 0.11
N MET A 102 4.11 -5.05 0.95
CA MET A 102 3.98 -3.63 1.25
C MET A 102 5.29 -3.03 1.77
N LEU A 103 5.90 -3.70 2.75
CA LEU A 103 7.16 -3.25 3.30
C LEU A 103 8.28 -3.25 2.25
N ALA A 104 8.29 -4.21 1.32
CA ALA A 104 9.28 -4.26 0.25
C ALA A 104 9.22 -3.02 -0.66
N VAL A 105 8.01 -2.55 -0.99
CA VAL A 105 7.80 -1.32 -1.79
C VAL A 105 8.40 -0.12 -1.08
N LEU A 106 8.10 0.06 0.21
CA LEU A 106 8.62 1.18 0.99
C LEU A 106 10.15 1.14 1.10
N ILE A 107 10.73 -0.05 1.28
CA ILE A 107 12.19 -0.23 1.34
C ILE A 107 12.82 0.13 -0.01
N ARG A 108 12.24 -0.32 -1.13
CA ARG A 108 12.71 -0.03 -2.49
C ARG A 108 12.68 1.48 -2.78
N GLN A 109 11.61 2.16 -2.39
CA GLN A 109 11.48 3.62 -2.51
C GLN A 109 12.37 4.40 -1.50
N SER A 110 13.20 3.71 -0.72
CA SER A 110 14.13 4.31 0.25
C SER A 110 13.47 5.13 1.36
N TYR A 111 12.24 4.79 1.77
CA TYR A 111 11.64 5.37 2.97
C TYR A 111 12.49 5.05 4.21
N PRO A 112 12.68 6.01 5.13
CA PRO A 112 13.45 5.77 6.35
C PRO A 112 12.77 4.72 7.25
N THR A 113 13.54 3.79 7.83
CA THR A 113 13.05 2.82 8.83
C THR A 113 12.24 3.47 9.94
N LEU A 114 12.69 4.65 10.41
CA LEU A 114 12.01 5.41 11.45
C LEU A 114 10.65 5.99 11.01
N GLY A 115 10.47 6.26 9.71
CA GLY A 115 9.19 6.67 9.15
C GLY A 115 8.25 5.48 8.87
N ILE A 116 8.82 4.36 8.41
CA ILE A 116 8.05 3.14 8.11
C ILE A 116 7.45 2.50 9.37
N ALA A 117 8.19 2.46 10.48
CA ALA A 117 7.77 1.73 11.67
C ALA A 117 6.44 2.25 12.28
N PRO A 118 6.27 3.56 12.55
CA PRO A 118 5.00 4.12 13.01
C PRO A 118 3.86 3.89 12.02
N TRP A 119 4.17 3.97 10.74
CA TRP A 119 3.20 3.86 9.67
C TRP A 119 2.62 2.45 9.53
N ILE A 120 3.43 1.42 9.77
CA ILE A 120 3.01 0.02 9.83
C ILE A 120 2.46 -0.35 11.23
N GLY A 121 2.47 0.58 12.19
CA GLY A 121 1.98 0.37 13.56
C GLY A 121 2.87 -0.58 14.38
N ILE A 122 4.19 -0.54 14.20
CA ILE A 122 5.16 -1.39 14.90
C ILE A 122 6.33 -0.58 15.45
N SER A 123 7.10 -1.18 16.35
CA SER A 123 8.37 -0.59 16.79
C SER A 123 9.46 -0.74 15.72
N SER A 124 10.48 0.12 15.75
CA SER A 124 11.66 -0.01 14.88
C SER A 124 12.32 -1.39 15.01
N ARG A 125 12.35 -1.98 16.22
CA ARG A 125 12.84 -3.34 16.44
C ARG A 125 11.95 -4.41 15.78
N GLY A 126 10.63 -4.21 15.82
CA GLY A 126 9.67 -5.06 15.13
C GLY A 126 9.87 -5.01 13.62
N LEU A 127 10.13 -3.81 13.09
CA LEU A 127 10.43 -3.60 11.67
C LEU A 127 11.71 -4.33 11.24
N GLU A 128 12.80 -4.22 12.01
CA GLU A 128 14.02 -4.98 11.74
C GLU A 128 13.80 -6.50 11.80
N SER A 129 12.94 -6.96 12.70
CA SER A 129 12.57 -8.39 12.78
C SER A 129 11.80 -8.85 11.54
N ILE A 130 10.94 -8.01 10.95
CA ILE A 130 10.27 -8.31 9.68
C ILE A 130 11.29 -8.34 8.55
N ARG A 131 12.19 -7.36 8.47
CA ARG A 131 13.25 -7.31 7.44
C ARG A 131 14.11 -8.57 7.46
N TYR A 132 14.48 -9.05 8.64
CA TYR A 132 15.20 -10.31 8.80
C TYR A 132 14.40 -11.51 8.27
N ARG A 133 13.11 -11.61 8.61
CA ARG A 133 12.27 -12.71 8.12
C ARG A 133 12.09 -12.67 6.60
N MET A 134 11.90 -11.48 6.04
CA MET A 134 11.82 -11.30 4.59
C MET A 134 13.11 -11.73 3.91
N HIS A 135 14.27 -11.32 4.45
CA HIS A 135 15.58 -11.72 3.94
C HIS A 135 15.73 -13.25 3.87
N LYS A 136 15.33 -13.96 4.94
CA LYS A 136 15.32 -15.44 4.97
C LYS A 136 14.32 -16.05 4.00
N LYS A 137 13.09 -15.53 3.92
CA LYS A 137 12.06 -16.00 2.98
C LYS A 137 12.47 -15.84 1.52
N MET A 138 13.20 -14.77 1.22
CA MET A 138 13.73 -14.47 -0.11
C MET A 138 15.01 -15.24 -0.44
N GLY A 139 15.50 -16.10 0.45
CA GLY A 139 16.70 -16.90 0.24
C GLY A 139 17.99 -16.09 0.07
N GLN A 140 18.05 -14.89 0.64
CA GLN A 140 19.20 -14.00 0.45
C GLN A 140 20.41 -14.45 1.28
N GLY A 141 21.61 -14.31 0.71
CA GLY A 141 22.87 -14.60 1.39
C GLY A 141 23.16 -13.62 2.53
N GLU A 142 24.01 -14.01 3.48
CA GLU A 142 24.30 -13.24 4.70
C GLU A 142 24.84 -11.82 4.44
N HIS A 143 25.48 -11.60 3.30
CA HIS A 143 26.07 -10.32 2.92
C HIS A 143 25.19 -9.48 1.97
N GLN A 144 24.07 -10.03 1.48
CA GLN A 144 23.16 -9.28 0.61
C GLN A 144 22.19 -8.48 1.47
N SER A 145 22.25 -7.14 1.37
CA SER A 145 21.23 -6.27 1.98
C SER A 145 19.89 -6.46 1.28
N ILE A 146 18.81 -6.63 2.05
CA ILE A 146 17.44 -6.67 1.51
C ILE A 146 17.13 -5.41 0.69
N LYS A 147 17.67 -4.24 1.07
CA LYS A 147 17.47 -3.00 0.32
C LYS A 147 18.07 -3.09 -1.08
N ASN A 148 19.30 -3.60 -1.19
CA ASN A 148 20.00 -3.72 -2.47
C ASN A 148 19.30 -4.76 -3.35
N TYR A 149 18.95 -5.91 -2.78
CA TYR A 149 18.19 -6.94 -3.48
C TYR A 149 16.89 -6.40 -4.08
N LEU A 150 16.10 -5.68 -3.28
CA LEU A 150 14.84 -5.12 -3.74
C LEU A 150 15.01 -3.96 -4.73
N ALA A 151 16.14 -3.27 -4.73
CA ALA A 151 16.46 -2.21 -5.69
C ALA A 151 16.90 -2.74 -7.06
N GLU A 152 17.54 -3.92 -7.09
CA GLU A 152 18.02 -4.59 -8.30
C GLU A 152 16.92 -5.39 -9.04
N MET A 153 15.78 -5.63 -8.40
CA MET A 153 14.59 -6.25 -8.99
C MET A 153 13.82 -5.30 -9.92
#